data_AF-A0A6I6K1D6-F1
#
_entry.id   AF-A0A6I6K1D6-F1
#
_cell.length_a   1.000
_cell.length_b   1.000
_cell.length_c   1.000
_cell.angle_alpha   90.00
_cell.angle_beta   90.00
_cell.angle_gamma   90.00
#
_symmetry.space_group_name_H-M   'P 1'
#
loop_
_entity.id
_entity.type
_entity.pdbx_description
1 polymer ?
#
loop_
_entity_poly.entity_id
_entity_poly.type
_entity_poly.pdbx_seq_one_letter_code
_entity_poly.pdbx_strand_id
1 'polypeptide(L)'
;MKTDNSINNSGCSVCEQGTENYTTLHPAHRPNQTFYQYDYRHSDGELFSTMAPTLEECRSRRDKWLAKRNEMYKLFIGFRKLGEFDSILEAKQFADNSNFSGVFTLLGNNYSDKWFVSEKLLGQ
;
A
#
# COMPACT_ATOMS: atom_id res chain seq x y z
N MET A 1 -14.08 -17.86 -26.91
CA MET A 1 -14.23 -16.72 -25.99
C MET A 1 -14.02 -17.24 -24.59
N LYS A 2 -12.95 -16.81 -23.89
CA LYS A 2 -12.70 -17.27 -22.52
C LYS A 2 -13.69 -16.55 -21.59
N THR A 3 -14.38 -17.31 -20.77
CA THR A 3 -15.41 -16.85 -19.81
C THR A 3 -14.79 -16.38 -18.50
N ASP A 4 -13.64 -15.71 -18.55
CA ASP A 4 -12.83 -15.46 -17.36
C ASP A 4 -12.92 -13.96 -17.05
N ASN A 5 -14.09 -13.50 -16.60
CA ASN A 5 -14.31 -12.13 -16.09
C ASN A 5 -13.60 -11.87 -14.74
N SER A 6 -12.50 -12.58 -14.46
CA SER A 6 -11.78 -12.50 -13.19
C SER A 6 -10.62 -11.51 -13.30
N ILE A 7 -10.55 -10.55 -12.38
CA ILE A 7 -9.36 -9.68 -12.21
C ILE A 7 -8.26 -10.34 -11.38
N ASN A 8 -8.42 -11.63 -11.06
CA ASN A 8 -7.44 -12.44 -10.35
C ASN A 8 -7.01 -13.67 -11.18
N ASN A 9 -5.76 -14.08 -10.97
CA ASN A 9 -5.20 -15.33 -11.45
C ASN A 9 -4.73 -16.12 -10.23
N SER A 10 -5.28 -17.32 -10.02
CA SER A 10 -5.01 -18.17 -8.85
C SER A 10 -5.20 -17.46 -7.50
N GLY A 11 -6.16 -16.54 -7.40
CA GLY A 11 -6.44 -15.76 -6.19
C GLY A 11 -5.53 -14.53 -6.00
N CYS A 12 -4.58 -14.29 -6.89
CA CYS A 12 -3.74 -13.10 -6.90
C CYS A 12 -4.24 -12.08 -7.92
N SER A 13 -4.32 -10.80 -7.55
CA SER A 13 -4.67 -9.73 -8.48
C SER A 13 -3.67 -9.63 -9.64
N VAL A 14 -4.17 -9.56 -10.87
CA VAL A 14 -3.36 -9.30 -12.08
C VAL A 14 -3.26 -7.82 -12.42
N CYS A 15 -3.71 -6.93 -11.53
CA CYS A 15 -3.66 -5.49 -11.74
C CYS A 15 -2.22 -5.00 -11.97
N GLU A 16 -1.99 -4.26 -13.06
CA GLU A 16 -0.68 -3.73 -13.43
C GLU A 16 -0.35 -2.46 -12.63
N GLN A 17 0.93 -2.23 -12.40
CA GLN A 17 1.41 -1.07 -11.64
C GLN A 17 0.97 0.26 -12.28
N GLY A 18 0.38 1.14 -11.49
CA GLY A 18 -0.17 2.43 -11.93
C GLY A 18 -1.54 2.35 -12.59
N THR A 19 -2.17 1.17 -12.64
CA THR A 19 -3.46 0.96 -13.31
C THR A 19 -4.57 0.55 -12.34
N GLU A 20 -5.82 0.64 -12.81
CA GLU A 20 -6.98 0.07 -12.13
C GLU A 20 -7.58 -1.08 -12.94
N ASN A 21 -8.00 -2.14 -12.27
CA ASN A 21 -8.74 -3.28 -12.81
C ASN A 21 -10.03 -3.46 -12.03
N TYR A 22 -11.11 -3.86 -12.71
CA TYR A 22 -12.37 -4.14 -12.03
C TYR A 22 -13.19 -5.21 -12.76
N THR A 23 -14.06 -5.87 -12.00
CA THR A 23 -15.08 -6.77 -12.54
C THR A 23 -16.39 -6.62 -11.78
N THR A 24 -17.50 -6.95 -12.43
CA THR A 24 -18.83 -6.94 -11.83
C THR A 24 -19.15 -8.26 -11.15
N LEU A 25 -19.61 -8.18 -9.91
CA LEU A 25 -20.08 -9.31 -9.12
C LEU A 25 -21.59 -9.17 -8.83
N HIS A 26 -22.32 -10.26 -9.04
CA HIS A 26 -23.75 -10.37 -8.78
C HIS A 26 -23.97 -11.37 -7.65
N PRO A 27 -24.24 -10.94 -6.41
CA PRO A 27 -24.41 -11.85 -5.29
C PRO A 27 -25.67 -12.70 -5.43
N ALA A 28 -25.56 -14.02 -5.30
CA ALA A 28 -26.70 -14.94 -5.41
C ALA A 28 -27.84 -14.62 -4.42
N HIS A 29 -27.51 -14.10 -3.24
CA HIS A 29 -28.49 -13.74 -2.20
C HIS A 29 -29.11 -12.34 -2.38
N ARG A 30 -28.59 -11.53 -3.32
CA ARG A 30 -29.13 -10.20 -3.70
C ARG A 30 -29.03 -10.02 -5.22
N PRO A 31 -29.84 -10.76 -6.00
CA PRO A 31 -29.69 -10.82 -7.46
C PRO A 31 -29.94 -9.47 -8.16
N ASN A 32 -30.68 -8.55 -7.53
CA ASN A 32 -30.93 -7.21 -8.06
C ASN A 32 -29.82 -6.20 -7.73
N GLN A 33 -28.74 -6.65 -7.08
CA GLN A 33 -27.64 -5.77 -6.69
C GLN A 33 -26.38 -6.14 -7.47
N THR A 34 -25.77 -5.15 -8.10
CA THR A 34 -24.45 -5.27 -8.73
C THR A 34 -23.41 -4.65 -7.80
N PHE A 35 -22.28 -5.32 -7.65
CA PHE A 35 -21.10 -4.79 -6.99
C PHE A 35 -19.93 -4.81 -7.96
N TYR A 36 -18.94 -3.96 -7.71
CA TYR A 36 -17.69 -3.92 -8.43
C TYR A 36 -16.59 -4.39 -7.51
N GLN A 37 -15.91 -5.48 -7.86
CA GLN A 37 -14.61 -5.79 -7.31
C GLN A 37 -13.58 -4.94 -8.04
N TYR A 38 -12.78 -4.19 -7.28
CA TYR A 38 -11.87 -3.18 -7.80
C TYR A 38 -10.49 -3.34 -7.18
N ASP A 39 -9.47 -3.35 -8.03
CA ASP A 39 -8.07 -3.40 -7.68
C ASP A 39 -7.34 -2.22 -8.33
N TYR A 40 -6.53 -1.51 -7.56
CA TYR A 40 -5.60 -0.49 -8.05
C TYR A 40 -4.22 -0.78 -7.52
N ARG A 41 -3.23 -0.89 -8.40
CA ARG A 41 -1.83 -1.07 -7.98
C ARG A 41 -1.11 0.27 -8.06
N HIS A 42 -0.61 0.75 -6.92
CA HIS A 42 0.14 1.99 -6.86
C HIS A 42 1.53 1.86 -7.52
N SER A 43 2.18 2.99 -7.79
CA SER A 43 3.49 3.06 -8.45
C SER A 43 4.65 2.49 -7.63
N ASP A 44 4.44 2.14 -6.36
CA ASP A 44 5.41 1.39 -5.55
C ASP A 44 5.08 -0.11 -5.46
N GLY A 45 4.07 -0.57 -6.22
CA GLY A 45 3.64 -1.96 -6.30
C GLY A 45 2.58 -2.36 -5.27
N GLU A 46 2.26 -1.50 -4.30
CA GLU A 46 1.24 -1.80 -3.29
C GLU A 46 -0.16 -1.87 -3.91
N LEU A 47 -0.93 -2.87 -3.50
CA LEU A 47 -2.26 -3.14 -4.04
C LEU A 47 -3.33 -2.60 -3.10
N PHE A 48 -4.20 -1.76 -3.63
CA PHE A 48 -5.45 -1.37 -3.01
C PHE A 48 -6.61 -2.17 -3.64
N SER A 49 -7.40 -2.85 -2.81
CA SER A 49 -8.56 -3.62 -3.26
C SER A 49 -9.82 -3.23 -2.49
N THR A 50 -10.95 -3.10 -3.17
CA THR A 50 -12.25 -2.79 -2.52
C THR A 50 -13.43 -3.38 -3.29
N MET A 51 -14.60 -3.41 -2.64
CA MET A 51 -15.87 -3.71 -3.29
C MET A 51 -16.91 -2.63 -2.97
N ALA A 52 -17.57 -2.09 -3.99
CA ALA A 52 -18.63 -1.10 -3.83
C ALA A 52 -19.75 -1.24 -4.90
N PRO A 53 -20.95 -0.69 -4.66
CA PRO A 53 -22.04 -0.72 -5.64
C PRO A 53 -21.76 0.03 -6.96
N THR A 54 -20.83 1.00 -6.96
CA THR A 54 -20.45 1.76 -8.16
C THR A 54 -18.93 1.88 -8.28
N LEU A 55 -18.43 2.02 -9.52
CA LEU A 55 -17.02 2.31 -9.77
C LEU A 55 -16.57 3.66 -9.20
N GLU A 56 -17.47 4.65 -9.19
CA GLU A 56 -17.19 5.96 -8.60
C GLU A 56 -16.90 5.85 -7.11
N GLU A 57 -17.66 5.03 -6.39
CA GLU A 57 -17.40 4.81 -4.97
C GLU A 57 -16.08 4.05 -4.75
N CYS A 58 -15.76 3.06 -5.59
CA CYS A 58 -14.45 2.40 -5.55
C CYS A 58 -13.30 3.41 -5.74
N ARG A 59 -13.40 4.29 -6.75
CA ARG A 59 -12.39 5.33 -7.03
C ARG A 59 -12.30 6.34 -5.89
N SER A 60 -13.42 6.76 -5.30
CA SER A 60 -13.43 7.64 -4.13
C SER A 60 -12.68 7.02 -2.95
N ARG A 61 -12.85 5.71 -2.71
CA ARG A 61 -12.10 4.99 -1.66
C ARG A 61 -10.61 4.90 -1.98
N ARG A 62 -10.25 4.64 -3.24
CA ARG A 62 -8.83 4.70 -3.71
C ARG A 62 -8.24 6.07 -3.45
N ASP A 63 -8.95 7.14 -3.80
CA ASP A 63 -8.43 8.50 -3.67
C ASP A 63 -8.23 8.90 -2.19
N LYS A 64 -9.14 8.47 -1.30
CA LYS A 64 -8.95 8.59 0.16
C LYS A 64 -7.73 7.81 0.65
N TRP A 65 -7.52 6.61 0.14
CA TRP A 65 -6.35 5.80 0.46
C TRP A 65 -5.05 6.49 -0.01
N LEU A 66 -5.03 7.04 -1.23
CA LEU A 66 -3.91 7.81 -1.76
C LEU A 66 -3.64 9.09 -0.95
N ALA A 67 -4.69 9.82 -0.58
CA ALA A 67 -4.58 11.02 0.24
C ALA A 67 -3.94 10.71 1.59
N LYS A 68 -4.40 9.65 2.28
CA LYS A 68 -3.79 9.21 3.55
C LYS A 68 -2.31 8.88 3.36
N ARG A 69 -1.96 8.12 2.32
CA ARG A 69 -0.56 7.74 2.04
C ARG A 69 0.35 8.94 1.78
N ASN A 70 -0.16 9.99 1.16
CA ASN A 70 0.61 11.19 0.87
C ASN A 70 1.02 11.94 2.16
N GLU A 71 0.35 11.67 3.28
CA GLU A 71 0.67 12.23 4.60
C GLU A 71 1.61 11.33 5.42
N MET A 72 1.84 10.08 5.01
CA MET A 72 2.65 9.12 5.76
C MET A 72 4.15 9.39 5.62
N TYR A 73 4.89 9.01 6.65
CA TYR A 73 6.35 9.05 6.67
C TYR A 73 6.94 7.75 6.13
N LYS A 74 7.77 7.85 5.09
CA LYS A 74 8.45 6.73 4.44
C LYS A 74 9.86 6.61 4.97
N LEU A 75 10.15 5.49 5.63
CA LEU A 75 11.48 5.20 6.17
C LEU A 75 12.28 4.38 5.15
N PHE A 76 13.53 4.75 4.96
CA PHE A 76 14.46 4.07 4.06
C PHE A 76 15.78 3.78 4.76
N ILE A 77 16.45 2.73 4.28
CA ILE A 77 17.89 2.53 4.48
C ILE A 77 18.55 2.37 3.11
N GLY A 78 19.45 3.29 2.78
CA GLY A 78 19.93 3.43 1.40
C GLY A 78 18.77 3.61 0.42
N PHE A 79 18.65 2.70 -0.56
CA PHE A 79 17.58 2.71 -1.57
C PHE A 79 16.36 1.85 -1.20
N ARG A 80 16.39 1.15 -0.05
CA ARG A 80 15.33 0.23 0.36
C ARG A 80 14.30 0.94 1.24
N LYS A 81 13.02 0.94 0.84
CA LYS A 81 11.89 1.33 1.70
C LYS A 81 11.71 0.27 2.79
N LEU A 82 11.78 0.68 4.06
CA LEU A 82 11.58 -0.19 5.22
C LEU A 82 10.13 -0.21 5.68
N GLY A 83 9.41 0.90 5.51
CA GLY A 83 8.01 1.00 5.89
C GLY A 83 7.43 2.39 5.66
N GLU A 84 6.12 2.48 5.86
CA GLU A 84 5.37 3.73 5.92
C GLU A 84 4.73 3.83 7.31
N PHE A 85 4.84 4.99 7.93
CA PHE A 85 4.47 5.21 9.33
C PHE A 85 3.57 6.43 9.44
N ASP A 86 2.57 6.37 10.33
CA ASP A 86 1.65 7.48 10.57
C ASP A 86 2.34 8.59 11.40
N SER A 87 3.48 8.31 12.04
CA SER A 87 4.23 9.30 12.82
C SER A 87 5.75 9.14 12.75
N ILE A 88 6.48 10.23 12.96
CA ILE A 88 7.95 10.25 13.06
C ILE A 88 8.43 9.36 14.21
N LEU A 89 7.73 9.37 15.35
CA LEU A 89 8.09 8.62 16.54
C LEU A 89 8.09 7.12 16.25
N GLU A 90 7.03 6.62 15.63
CA GLU A 90 6.89 5.21 15.27
C GLU A 90 7.99 4.78 14.28
N ALA A 91 8.29 5.61 13.28
CA ALA A 91 9.36 5.34 12.32
C ALA A 91 10.75 5.26 13.00
N LYS A 92 11.03 6.15 13.96
CA LYS A 92 12.29 6.12 14.72
C LYS A 92 12.37 4.90 15.64
N GLN A 93 11.28 4.58 16.35
CA GLN A 93 11.20 3.37 17.17
C GLN A 93 11.40 2.10 16.34
N PHE A 94 10.85 2.05 15.13
CA PHE A 94 11.08 0.94 14.20
C PHE A 94 12.57 0.86 13.82
N ALA A 95 13.20 1.97 13.44
CA ALA A 95 14.62 1.99 13.11
C ALA A 95 15.50 1.49 14.27
N ASP A 96 15.25 2.00 15.48
CA ASP A 96 16.01 1.69 16.69
C ASP A 96 15.85 0.24 17.13
N ASN A 97 14.68 -0.36 16.91
CA ASN A 97 14.38 -1.75 17.27
C ASN A 97 14.66 -2.74 16.14
N SER A 98 15.04 -2.27 14.96
CA SER A 98 15.42 -3.12 13.84
C SER A 98 16.85 -3.66 14.00
N ASN A 99 17.16 -4.74 13.28
CA ASN A 99 18.53 -5.25 13.16
C ASN A 99 19.31 -4.58 12.02
N PHE A 100 18.88 -3.42 11.54
CA PHE A 100 19.56 -2.69 10.47
C PHE A 100 20.50 -1.64 11.07
N SER A 101 21.73 -1.59 10.57
CA SER A 101 22.70 -0.53 10.84
C SER A 101 22.98 0.24 9.56
N GLY A 102 23.27 1.54 9.68
CA GLY A 102 23.54 2.42 8.55
C GLY A 102 22.78 3.74 8.60
N VAL A 103 22.74 4.44 7.47
CA VAL A 103 22.04 5.72 7.33
C VAL A 103 20.57 5.48 7.01
N PHE A 104 19.70 5.87 7.94
CA PHE A 104 18.28 5.93 7.75
C PHE A 104 17.87 7.28 7.15
N THR A 105 16.88 7.27 6.27
CA THR A 105 16.25 8.47 5.73
C THR A 105 14.75 8.37 5.96
N LEU A 106 14.15 9.37 6.60
CA LEU A 106 12.71 9.48 6.78
C LEU A 106 12.20 10.64 5.94
N LEU A 107 11.24 10.37 5.07
CA LEU A 107 10.63 11.35 4.17
C LEU A 107 9.14 11.44 4.45
N GLY A 108 8.60 12.64 4.61
CA GLY A 108 7.17 12.90 4.73
C GLY A 108 6.79 14.16 3.96
N ASN A 109 5.54 14.58 4.09
CA ASN A 109 5.07 15.83 3.47
C ASN A 109 5.81 17.03 4.07
N ASN A 110 6.65 17.70 3.27
CA ASN A 110 7.52 18.82 3.71
C ASN A 110 8.46 18.48 4.88
N TYR A 111 8.76 17.20 5.09
CA TYR A 111 9.64 16.74 6.16
C TYR A 111 10.69 15.78 5.60
N SER A 112 11.94 15.98 5.99
CA SER A 112 13.01 15.02 5.73
C SER A 112 13.98 14.98 6.89
N ASP A 113 14.35 13.78 7.32
CA ASP A 113 15.36 13.56 8.35
C ASP A 113 16.32 12.44 7.93
N LYS A 114 17.58 12.52 8.37
CA LYS A 114 18.62 11.53 8.10
C LYS A 114 19.48 11.33 9.33
N TRP A 115 19.62 10.09 9.76
CA TRP A 115 20.45 9.74 10.92
C TRP A 115 21.15 8.40 10.72
N PHE A 116 22.25 8.20 11.44
CA PHE A 116 23.00 6.95 11.44
C PHE A 116 22.63 6.11 12.67
N VAL A 117 22.35 4.83 12.47
CA VAL A 117 22.19 3.84 13.54
C VAL A 117 23.37 2.87 13.47
N SER A 118 24.10 2.76 14.58
CA SER A 118 25.23 1.83 14.69
C SER A 118 24.75 0.41 14.97
N GLU A 119 25.55 -0.58 14.59
CA GLU A 119 25.29 -1.97 14.92
C GLU A 119 25.33 -2.14 16.45
N LYS A 120 24.26 -2.70 17.01
CA LYS A 120 24.23 -3.06 18.43
C LYS A 120 25.19 -4.23 18.60
N LEU A 121 26.40 -3.96 19.08
CA LEU A 121 27.29 -5.00 19.56
C LEU A 121 26.52 -5.77 20.64
N LEU A 122 26.11 -7.00 20.32
CA LEU A 122 25.67 -7.95 21.34
C LEU A 122 26.84 -8.07 22.32
N GLY A 123 26.63 -7.57 23.54
CA GLY A 123 27.68 -7.45 24.54
C GLY A 123 28.41 -8.77 24.78
N GLN A 124 29.73 -8.64 24.96
CA GLN A 124 30.49 -9.53 25.84
C GLN A 124 29.96 -9.45 27.26
#